data_AF-A0A158DSM2-F1
#
_entry.id   AF-A0A158DSM2-F1
#
_cell.length_a   1.000
_cell.length_b   1.000
_cell.length_c   1.000
_cell.angle_alpha   90.00
_cell.angle_beta   90.00
_cell.angle_gamma   90.00
#
_symmetry.space_group_name_H-M   'P 1'
#
loop_
_entity.id
_entity.type
_entity.pdbx_description
1 polymer ?
#
loop_
_entity_poly.entity_id
_entity_poly.type
_entity_poly.pdbx_seq_one_letter_code
_entity_poly.pdbx_strand_id
1 'polypeptide(L)'
;MTVADVLSKAQALGVRLRVEGDRVKMRGPAAALAAIKPEIAENKEEIMAILNAAGGALIDPDGGAYLPWGPYLSSADVVRMRAELAEAIEDLADWEDWIPAYRDEILSRAMRGPLSDLLPNLAYFGERVRELNAEAEARFLMRRRSWRAGDELTNRGYPVGGSRSTPVRAGKVRR
;
A
#
# COMPACT_ATOMS: atom_id res chain seq x y z
N MET A 1 -11.96 35.32 12.48
CA MET A 1 -11.06 34.59 11.56
C MET A 1 -11.26 33.12 11.87
N THR A 2 -11.49 32.25 10.89
CA THR A 2 -11.75 30.83 11.18
C THR A 2 -10.44 30.10 11.46
N VAL A 3 -10.48 28.97 12.16
CA VAL A 3 -9.27 28.15 12.43
C VAL A 3 -8.58 27.73 11.12
N ALA A 4 -9.35 27.45 10.07
CA ALA A 4 -8.84 27.14 8.74
C ALA A 4 -8.04 28.30 8.11
N ASP A 5 -8.47 29.55 8.32
CA ASP A 5 -7.78 30.75 7.82
C ASP A 5 -6.41 30.93 8.52
N VAL A 6 -6.36 30.69 9.84
CA VAL A 6 -5.12 30.80 10.63
C VAL A 6 -4.10 29.76 10.16
N LEU A 7 -4.56 28.55 9.82
CA LEU A 7 -3.70 27.46 9.36
C LEU A 7 -3.22 27.68 7.91
N SER A 8 -4.09 28.16 7.04
CA SER A 8 -3.75 28.58 5.68
C SER A 8 -2.70 29.69 5.68
N LYS A 9 -2.88 30.68 6.57
CA LYS A 9 -1.91 31.76 6.75
C LYS A 9 -0.57 31.27 7.32
N ALA A 10 -0.57 30.31 8.24
CA ALA A 10 0.64 29.68 8.75
C ALA A 10 1.45 29.02 7.62
N GLN A 11 0.79 28.30 6.71
CA GLN A 11 1.43 27.67 5.55
C GLN A 11 1.95 28.71 4.55
N ALA A 12 1.18 29.75 4.24
CA ALA A 12 1.62 30.82 3.33
C ALA A 12 2.91 31.49 3.84
N LEU A 13 3.11 31.49 5.16
CA LEU A 13 4.30 31.99 5.83
C LEU A 13 5.39 30.92 6.06
N GLY A 14 5.18 29.68 5.61
CA GLY A 14 6.12 28.58 5.74
C GLY A 14 6.25 28.01 7.16
N VAL A 15 5.23 28.19 8.00
CA VAL A 15 5.18 27.70 9.38
C VAL A 15 4.53 26.32 9.43
N ARG A 16 5.27 25.35 9.98
CA ARG A 16 4.78 24.01 10.31
C ARG A 16 4.38 23.95 11.78
N LEU A 17 3.24 23.35 12.05
CA LEU A 17 2.71 23.14 13.38
C LEU A 17 2.85 21.67 13.75
N ARG A 18 2.97 21.34 15.03
CA ARG A 18 2.99 19.95 15.52
C ARG A 18 2.37 19.91 16.90
N VAL A 19 1.49 18.94 17.15
CA VAL A 19 0.98 18.69 18.50
C VAL A 19 1.96 17.80 19.26
N GLU A 20 2.29 18.19 20.47
CA GLU A 20 3.12 17.44 21.41
C GLU A 20 2.47 17.51 22.79
N GLY A 21 1.68 16.48 23.11
CA GLY A 21 0.82 16.47 24.30
C GLY A 21 -0.19 17.61 24.25
N ASP A 22 -0.18 18.47 25.27
CA ASP A 22 -1.05 19.64 25.39
C ASP A 22 -0.47 20.92 24.75
N ARG A 23 0.55 20.80 23.88
CA ARG A 23 1.25 21.94 23.30
C ARG A 23 1.32 21.86 21.78
N VAL A 24 1.07 22.99 21.14
CA VAL A 24 1.33 23.18 19.71
C VAL A 24 2.75 23.74 19.56
N LYS A 25 3.67 22.92 19.07
CA LYS A 25 5.01 23.36 18.62
C LYS A 25 4.91 23.96 17.23
N MET A 26 5.69 25.01 16.99
CA MET A 26 5.72 25.73 15.72
C MET A 26 7.16 25.74 15.20
N ARG A 27 7.36 25.50 13.90
CA ARG A 27 8.66 25.50 13.24
C ARG A 27 8.57 26.26 11.93
N GLY A 28 9.38 27.30 11.77
CA GLY A 28 9.35 28.14 10.58
C GLY A 28 10.24 29.36 10.72
N PRO A 29 10.22 30.28 9.73
CA PRO A 29 10.94 31.54 9.80
C PRO A 29 10.55 32.35 11.05
N ALA A 30 11.51 32.95 11.75
CA ALA A 30 11.26 33.64 13.02
C ALA A 30 10.22 34.78 12.91
N ALA A 31 10.25 35.52 11.79
CA ALA A 31 9.28 36.58 11.50
C ALA A 31 7.85 36.03 11.29
N ALA A 32 7.73 34.88 10.62
CA ALA A 32 6.47 34.20 10.40
C ALA A 32 5.89 33.63 11.69
N LEU A 33 6.74 33.06 12.54
CA LEU A 33 6.36 32.58 13.88
C LEU A 33 5.83 33.72 14.75
N ALA A 34 6.50 34.88 14.75
CA ALA A 34 6.06 36.03 15.52
C ALA A 34 4.69 36.56 15.04
N ALA A 35 4.42 36.51 13.73
CA ALA A 35 3.16 36.95 13.15
C ALA A 35 1.99 36.01 13.47
N ILE A 36 2.19 34.69 13.45
CA ILE A 36 1.10 33.71 13.62
C ILE A 36 0.88 33.27 15.08
N LYS A 37 1.88 33.43 15.95
CA LYS A 37 1.82 33.02 17.36
C LYS A 37 0.62 33.56 18.15
N PRO A 38 0.22 34.85 18.05
CA PRO A 38 -0.95 35.33 18.79
C PRO A 38 -2.26 34.67 18.31
N GLU A 39 -2.40 34.48 17.00
CA GLU A 39 -3.59 33.88 16.38
C GLU A 39 -3.74 32.40 16.75
N ILE A 40 -2.62 31.66 16.85
CA ILE A 40 -2.62 30.26 17.31
C ILE A 40 -2.87 30.16 18.82
N ALA A 41 -2.37 31.11 19.61
CA ALA A 41 -2.62 31.13 21.05
C ALA A 41 -4.09 31.39 21.38
N GLU A 42 -4.74 32.27 20.61
CA GLU A 42 -6.17 32.60 20.77
C GLU A 42 -7.09 31.42 20.40
N ASN A 43 -6.69 30.59 19.44
CA ASN A 43 -7.48 29.45 18.95
C ASN A 43 -6.91 28.08 19.38
N LYS A 44 -6.09 28.05 20.44
CA LYS A 44 -5.30 26.85 20.83
C LYS A 44 -6.17 25.61 21.04
N GLU A 45 -7.24 25.73 21.83
CA GLU A 45 -8.07 24.58 22.19
C GLU A 45 -8.82 23.99 21.00
N GLU A 46 -9.34 24.85 20.13
CA GLU A 46 -10.07 24.44 18.93
C GLU A 46 -9.12 23.81 17.90
N ILE A 47 -7.91 24.37 17.73
CA ILE A 47 -6.85 23.77 16.92
C ILE A 47 -6.47 22.39 17.46
N MET A 48 -6.30 22.24 18.78
CA MET A 48 -5.97 20.94 19.38
C MET A 48 -7.13 19.94 19.26
N ALA A 49 -8.37 20.38 19.44
CA ALA A 49 -9.55 19.52 19.29
C ALA A 49 -9.66 18.98 17.87
N ILE A 50 -9.49 19.85 16.86
CA ILE A 50 -9.53 19.45 15.45
C ILE A 50 -8.35 18.52 15.11
N LEU A 51 -7.13 18.86 15.55
CA LEU A 51 -5.95 18.03 15.28
C LEU A 51 -6.03 16.67 15.99
N ASN A 52 -6.56 16.60 17.21
CA ASN A 52 -6.75 15.32 17.92
C ASN A 52 -7.88 14.49 17.29
N ALA A 53 -9.00 15.12 16.92
CA ALA A 53 -10.12 14.43 16.28
C ALA A 53 -9.74 13.84 14.91
N ALA A 54 -8.83 14.50 14.19
CA ALA A 54 -8.36 14.07 12.88
C ALA A 54 -7.04 13.27 12.91
N GLY A 55 -6.64 12.74 14.08
CA GLY A 55 -5.49 11.84 14.20
C GLY A 55 -4.14 12.50 13.88
N GLY A 56 -4.03 13.80 14.12
CA GLY A 56 -2.83 14.59 13.89
C GLY A 56 -2.76 15.24 12.51
N ALA A 57 -3.74 15.09 11.62
CA ALA A 57 -3.81 15.80 10.34
C ALA A 57 -4.94 16.85 10.37
N LEU A 58 -4.77 18.04 9.81
CA LEU A 58 -5.92 18.94 9.60
C LEU A 58 -6.57 18.61 8.25
N ILE A 59 -7.88 18.39 8.24
CA ILE A 59 -8.62 18.20 6.98
C ILE A 59 -9.02 19.57 6.41
N ASP A 60 -8.64 19.84 5.16
CA ASP A 60 -9.05 21.01 4.40
C ASP A 60 -10.52 20.86 3.94
N PRO A 61 -11.28 21.95 3.78
CA PRO A 61 -12.63 21.90 3.19
C PRO A 61 -12.73 21.18 1.84
N ASP A 62 -11.66 21.11 1.05
CA ASP A 62 -11.61 20.34 -0.20
C ASP A 62 -11.45 18.81 -0.01
N GLY A 63 -11.33 18.36 1.25
CA GLY A 63 -11.12 16.96 1.66
C GLY A 63 -9.65 16.54 1.73
N GLY A 64 -8.71 17.44 1.43
CA GLY A 64 -7.27 17.23 1.55
C GLY A 64 -6.82 17.27 3.00
N ALA A 65 -5.55 16.97 3.21
CA ALA A 65 -4.98 16.79 4.54
C ALA A 65 -3.64 17.52 4.69
N TYR A 66 -3.60 18.39 5.69
CA TYR A 66 -2.37 18.99 6.19
C TYR A 66 -1.77 18.07 7.25
N LEU A 67 -0.67 17.41 6.87
CA LEU A 67 0.14 16.64 7.77
C LEU A 67 1.20 17.55 8.42
N PRO A 68 1.28 17.60 9.77
CA PRO A 68 2.23 18.47 10.45
C PRO A 68 3.70 18.10 10.22
N TRP A 69 3.97 16.90 9.71
CA TRP A 69 5.29 16.38 9.35
C TRP A 69 5.52 16.22 7.84
N GLY A 70 4.54 16.54 6.99
CA GLY A 70 4.55 16.18 5.58
C GLY A 70 4.12 17.31 4.63
N PRO A 71 4.21 17.08 3.31
CA PRO A 71 3.56 17.93 2.34
C PRO A 71 2.03 17.86 2.51
N TYR A 72 1.35 18.87 1.98
CA TYR A 72 -0.10 18.82 1.82
C TYR A 72 -0.48 17.66 0.90
N LEU A 73 -1.46 16.86 1.30
CA LEU A 73 -2.07 15.84 0.46
C LEU A 73 -3.41 16.37 -0.04
N SER A 74 -3.58 16.47 -1.35
CA SER A 74 -4.90 16.80 -1.89
C SER A 74 -5.91 15.69 -1.59
N SER A 75 -7.20 15.99 -1.64
CA SER A 75 -8.24 14.96 -1.51
C SER A 75 -8.08 13.85 -2.54
N ALA A 76 -7.71 14.20 -3.77
CA ALA A 76 -7.41 13.23 -4.83
C ALA A 76 -6.24 12.32 -4.47
N ASP A 77 -5.18 12.85 -3.86
CA ASP A 77 -4.05 12.06 -3.39
C ASP A 77 -4.45 11.09 -2.30
N VAL A 78 -5.24 11.55 -1.32
CA VAL A 78 -5.73 10.71 -0.22
C VAL A 78 -6.60 9.57 -0.76
N VAL A 79 -7.52 9.85 -1.68
CA VAL A 79 -8.38 8.84 -2.30
C VAL A 79 -7.55 7.81 -3.06
N ARG A 80 -6.60 8.27 -3.88
CA ARG A 80 -5.68 7.41 -4.62
C ARG A 80 -4.87 6.51 -3.68
N MET A 81 -4.25 7.08 -2.66
CA MET A 81 -3.46 6.34 -1.67
C MET A 81 -4.29 5.31 -0.91
N ARG A 82 -5.56 5.60 -0.62
CA ARG A 82 -6.47 4.62 0.01
C ARG A 82 -6.85 3.49 -0.94
N ALA A 83 -7.05 3.78 -2.23
CA ALA A 83 -7.27 2.75 -3.23
C ALA A 83 -6.05 1.84 -3.37
N GLU A 84 -4.85 2.41 -3.49
CA GLU A 84 -3.58 1.65 -3.52
C GLU A 84 -3.40 0.76 -2.28
N LEU A 85 -3.79 1.27 -1.10
CA LEU A 85 -3.74 0.49 0.13
C LEU A 85 -4.76 -0.66 0.13
N ALA A 86 -5.97 -0.43 -0.38
CA ALA A 86 -6.99 -1.46 -0.48
C ALA A 86 -6.54 -2.59 -1.42
N GLU A 87 -6.01 -2.25 -2.60
CA GLU A 87 -5.47 -3.21 -3.57
C GLU A 87 -4.34 -4.05 -2.93
N ALA A 88 -3.39 -3.40 -2.24
CA ALA A 88 -2.30 -4.14 -1.58
C ALA A 88 -2.78 -5.09 -0.48
N ILE A 89 -3.85 -4.74 0.24
CA ILE A 89 -4.46 -5.61 1.26
C ILE A 89 -5.20 -6.77 0.61
N GLU A 90 -5.93 -6.52 -0.48
CA GLU A 90 -6.64 -7.57 -1.23
C GLU A 90 -5.66 -8.58 -1.84
N ASP A 91 -4.60 -8.09 -2.51
CA ASP A 91 -3.53 -8.94 -3.04
C ASP A 91 -2.91 -9.82 -1.94
N LEU A 92 -2.61 -9.22 -0.78
CA LEU A 92 -2.03 -9.96 0.33
C LEU A 92 -3.00 -11.02 0.89
N ALA A 93 -4.28 -10.66 1.01
CA ALA A 93 -5.32 -11.57 1.48
C ALA A 93 -5.48 -12.79 0.56
N ASP A 94 -5.39 -12.58 -0.76
CA ASP A 94 -5.44 -13.67 -1.75
C ASP A 94 -4.19 -14.55 -1.69
N TRP A 95 -3.00 -13.95 -1.51
CA TRP A 95 -1.76 -14.71 -1.39
C TRP A 95 -1.67 -15.56 -0.11
N GLU A 96 -2.18 -15.03 1.01
CA GLU A 96 -2.12 -15.67 2.33
C GLU A 96 -3.41 -16.45 2.68
N ASP A 97 -4.35 -16.56 1.74
CA ASP A 97 -5.64 -17.26 1.88
C ASP A 97 -6.42 -16.82 3.13
N TRP A 98 -6.53 -15.50 3.31
CA TRP A 98 -7.23 -14.93 4.46
C TRP A 98 -8.72 -15.26 4.42
N ILE A 99 -9.28 -15.56 5.59
CA ILE A 99 -10.72 -15.72 5.75
C ILE A 99 -11.41 -14.38 5.41
N PRO A 100 -12.51 -14.36 4.64
CA PRO A 100 -13.17 -13.12 4.21
C PRO A 100 -13.49 -12.14 5.34
N ALA A 101 -13.95 -12.65 6.49
CA ALA A 101 -14.24 -11.82 7.65
C ALA A 101 -13.01 -11.06 8.20
N TYR A 102 -11.83 -11.70 8.17
CA TYR A 102 -10.59 -11.07 8.61
C TYR A 102 -10.14 -10.00 7.61
N ARG A 103 -10.19 -10.29 6.31
CA ARG A 103 -9.91 -9.31 5.25
C ARG A 103 -10.80 -8.08 5.38
N ASP A 104 -12.10 -8.28 5.55
CA ASP A 104 -13.08 -7.18 5.64
C ASP A 104 -12.84 -6.32 6.89
N GLU A 105 -12.42 -6.93 8.01
CA GLU A 105 -12.02 -6.20 9.22
C GLU A 105 -10.80 -5.31 8.97
N ILE A 106 -9.75 -5.86 8.35
CA ILE A 106 -8.52 -5.12 8.05
C ILE A 106 -8.80 -3.99 7.04
N LEU A 107 -9.56 -4.25 5.97
CA LEU A 107 -9.97 -3.23 5.01
C LEU A 107 -10.79 -2.12 5.66
N SER A 108 -11.80 -2.47 6.47
CA SER A 108 -12.63 -1.50 7.20
C SER A 108 -11.78 -0.60 8.10
N ARG A 109 -10.82 -1.17 8.82
CA ARG A 109 -9.91 -0.43 9.69
C ARG A 109 -8.96 0.46 8.89
N ALA A 110 -8.39 -0.03 7.79
CA ALA A 110 -7.49 0.73 6.95
C ALA A 110 -8.20 1.93 6.29
N MET A 111 -9.42 1.72 5.78
CA MET A 111 -10.19 2.75 5.07
C MET A 111 -10.78 3.81 5.99
N ARG A 112 -11.11 3.46 7.23
CA ARG A 112 -11.66 4.38 8.24
C ARG A 112 -10.60 4.91 9.21
N GLY A 113 -9.38 4.38 9.13
CA GLY A 113 -8.26 4.74 10.00
C GLY A 113 -7.77 6.17 9.75
N PRO A 114 -7.03 6.73 10.71
CA PRO A 114 -6.50 8.08 10.62
C PRO A 114 -5.49 8.20 9.48
N LEU A 115 -5.34 9.40 8.92
CA LEU A 115 -4.38 9.65 7.84
C LEU A 115 -2.92 9.51 8.28
N SER A 116 -2.66 9.57 9.59
CA SER A 116 -1.35 9.25 10.17
C SER A 116 -0.89 7.83 9.82
N ASP A 117 -1.83 6.90 9.69
CA ASP A 117 -1.57 5.48 9.47
C ASP A 117 -1.52 5.13 7.99
N LEU A 118 -1.99 6.02 7.11
CA LEU A 118 -2.08 5.77 5.66
C LEU A 118 -0.71 5.47 5.05
N LEU A 119 0.28 6.34 5.27
CA LEU A 119 1.63 6.15 4.71
C LEU A 119 2.38 4.97 5.34
N PRO A 120 2.39 4.77 6.68
CA PRO A 120 2.96 3.57 7.28
C PRO A 120 2.31 2.28 6.78
N ASN A 121 0.98 2.23 6.65
CA ASN A 121 0.28 1.05 6.16
C ASN A 121 0.62 0.77 4.69
N LEU A 122 0.63 1.80 3.84
CA LEU A 122 1.06 1.65 2.43
C LEU A 122 2.47 1.09 2.33
N ALA A 123 3.41 1.58 3.15
CA ALA A 123 4.76 1.06 3.17
C ALA A 123 4.79 -0.40 3.60
N TYR A 124 4.09 -0.76 4.68
CA TYR A 124 4.05 -2.12 5.22
C TYR A 124 3.42 -3.12 4.23
N PHE A 125 2.18 -2.87 3.78
CA PHE A 125 1.48 -3.79 2.88
C PHE A 125 2.16 -3.85 1.51
N GLY A 126 2.62 -2.70 0.99
CA GLY A 126 3.33 -2.65 -0.28
C GLY A 126 4.70 -3.34 -0.26
N GLU A 127 5.40 -3.35 0.88
CA GLU A 127 6.61 -4.17 1.04
C GLU A 127 6.27 -5.66 1.05
N ARG A 128 5.25 -6.06 1.80
CA ARG A 128 4.81 -7.45 1.88
C ARG A 128 4.39 -8.04 0.53
N VAL A 129 3.60 -7.29 -0.25
CA VAL A 129 3.19 -7.69 -1.60
C VAL A 129 4.41 -7.82 -2.53
N ARG A 130 5.38 -6.91 -2.45
CA ARG A 130 6.62 -7.00 -3.25
C ARG A 130 7.46 -8.24 -2.91
N GLU A 131 7.56 -8.59 -1.63
CA GLU A 131 8.26 -9.81 -1.20
C GLU A 131 7.61 -11.07 -1.80
N LEU A 132 6.28 -11.17 -1.70
CA LEU A 132 5.52 -12.31 -2.22
C LEU A 132 5.62 -12.43 -3.74
N ASN A 133 5.53 -11.30 -4.45
CA ASN A 133 5.71 -11.26 -5.90
C ASN A 133 7.13 -11.71 -6.32
N ALA A 134 8.16 -11.25 -5.60
CA ALA A 134 9.54 -11.68 -5.87
C ALA A 134 9.73 -13.19 -5.64
N GLU A 135 9.11 -13.75 -4.59
CA GLU A 135 9.15 -15.19 -4.32
C GLU A 135 8.40 -15.98 -5.40
N ALA A 136 7.21 -15.53 -5.81
CA ALA A 136 6.42 -16.14 -6.86
C ALA A 136 7.18 -16.16 -8.19
N GLU A 137 7.83 -15.05 -8.54
CA GLU A 137 8.64 -14.92 -9.75
C GLU A 137 9.87 -15.83 -9.70
N ALA A 138 10.55 -15.91 -8.55
CA ALA A 138 11.66 -16.86 -8.36
C ALA A 138 11.21 -18.31 -8.57
N ARG A 139 10.06 -18.71 -7.99
CA ARG A 139 9.48 -20.05 -8.19
C ARG A 139 9.09 -20.30 -9.65
N PHE A 140 8.54 -19.30 -10.34
CA PHE A 140 8.22 -19.39 -11.76
C PHE A 140 9.47 -19.57 -12.64
N LEU A 141 10.52 -18.79 -12.39
CA LEU A 141 11.80 -18.90 -13.10
C LEU A 141 12.48 -20.26 -12.87
N MET A 142 12.42 -20.78 -11.63
CA MET A 142 12.91 -22.13 -11.32
C MET A 142 12.13 -23.21 -12.07
N ARG A 143 10.79 -23.14 -12.08
CA ARG A 143 9.94 -24.07 -12.85
C ARG A 143 10.24 -23.98 -14.34
N ARG A 144 10.40 -22.79 -14.91
CA ARG A 144 10.73 -22.61 -16.33
C ARG A 144 12.10 -23.21 -16.69
N ARG A 145 13.07 -23.17 -15.77
CA ARG A 145 14.39 -23.83 -15.95
C ARG A 145 14.26 -25.35 -15.87
N SER A 146 13.46 -25.90 -14.96
CA SER A 146 13.28 -27.35 -14.87
C SER A 146 12.61 -27.96 -16.09
N TRP A 147 11.70 -27.23 -16.76
CA TRP A 147 11.11 -27.67 -18.03
C TRP A 147 12.13 -27.71 -19.19
N ARG A 148 13.03 -26.71 -19.30
CA ARG A 148 14.12 -26.75 -20.31
C ARG A 148 15.15 -27.84 -20.05
N ALA A 149 15.49 -28.10 -18.79
CA ALA A 149 16.38 -29.20 -18.43
C ALA A 149 15.74 -30.58 -18.73
N GLY A 150 14.42 -30.70 -18.56
CA GLY A 150 13.65 -31.89 -18.95
C GLY A 150 13.66 -32.14 -20.46
N ASP A 151 13.49 -31.09 -21.28
CA ASP A 151 13.58 -31.18 -22.74
C ASP A 151 14.99 -31.52 -23.26
N GLU A 152 16.05 -31.04 -22.58
CA GLU A 152 17.42 -31.43 -22.92
C GLU A 152 17.75 -32.89 -22.55
N LEU A 153 17.06 -33.46 -21.55
CA LEU A 153 17.19 -34.87 -21.15
C LEU A 153 16.38 -35.83 -22.04
N THR A 154 15.26 -35.39 -22.61
CA THR A 154 14.49 -36.18 -23.60
C THR A 154 15.11 -36.11 -25.00
N ASN A 155 15.82 -35.04 -25.36
CA ASN A 155 16.48 -34.90 -26.66
C ASN A 155 17.92 -35.50 -26.69
N ARG A 156 18.48 -35.90 -25.53
CA ARG A 156 19.70 -36.73 -25.44
C ARG A 156 19.36 -38.22 -25.40
N GLY A 157 18.74 -38.72 -26.47
CA GLY A 157 18.92 -40.10 -26.96
C GLY A 157 18.87 -41.25 -25.94
N TYR A 158 17.86 -41.34 -25.07
CA TYR A 158 17.52 -42.62 -24.46
C TYR A 158 16.56 -43.39 -25.37
N PRO A 159 16.92 -44.56 -25.91
CA PRO A 159 15.99 -45.35 -26.69
C PRO A 159 14.92 -45.91 -25.75
N VAL A 160 13.66 -45.49 -25.95
CA VAL A 160 12.50 -46.21 -25.41
C VAL A 160 12.53 -47.60 -26.04
N GLY A 161 12.83 -48.61 -25.23
CA GLY A 161 12.92 -50.00 -25.63
C GLY A 161 11.58 -50.49 -26.19
N GLY A 162 11.42 -50.37 -27.50
CA GLY A 162 10.31 -50.97 -28.25
C GLY A 162 10.50 -52.48 -28.32
N SER A 163 9.85 -53.20 -27.41
CA SER A 163 9.64 -54.64 -27.54
C SER A 163 8.79 -54.93 -28.79
N ARG A 164 9.44 -55.34 -29.88
CA ARG A 164 8.76 -55.90 -31.06
C ARG A 164 8.24 -57.29 -30.72
N SER A 165 6.96 -57.40 -30.43
CA SER A 165 6.22 -58.65 -30.58
C SER A 165 5.45 -58.59 -31.89
N THR A 166 6.00 -59.21 -32.93
CA THR A 166 5.31 -59.48 -34.20
C THR A 166 4.28 -60.60 -34.01
N PRO A 167 3.02 -60.44 -34.41
CA PRO A 167 2.18 -61.57 -34.75
C PRO A 167 2.26 -61.86 -36.26
N VAL A 168 2.51 -63.14 -36.56
CA VAL A 168 2.54 -63.74 -37.89
C VAL A 168 1.18 -63.60 -38.57
N ARG A 169 1.18 -63.03 -39.78
CA ARG A 169 0.00 -62.86 -40.63
C ARG A 169 -0.23 -64.16 -41.41
N ALA A 170 -1.15 -65.01 -40.94
CA ALA A 170 -1.64 -66.17 -41.68
C ALA A 170 -2.56 -65.72 -42.82
N GLY A 171 -2.33 -66.27 -44.01
CA GLY A 171 -2.93 -65.86 -45.26
C GLY A 171 -4.40 -66.27 -45.43
N LYS A 172 -5.09 -65.46 -46.25
CA LYS A 172 -6.39 -65.76 -46.85
C LYS A 172 -6.35 -67.09 -47.61
N VAL A 173 -7.37 -67.92 -47.42
CA VAL A 173 -7.86 -68.84 -48.44
C VAL A 173 -9.35 -68.58 -48.65
N ARG A 174 -9.71 -68.18 -49.87
CA ARG A 174 -11.08 -68.18 -50.38
C ARG A 174 -11.36 -69.58 -50.95
N ARG A 175 -12.50 -70.17 -50.60
CA ARG A 175 -13.59 -70.54 -51.52
C ARG A 175 -14.81 -70.92 -50.71
#